data_AF-A0A424WF40-F1
#
_entry.id   AF-A0A424WF40-F1
#
_cell.length_a   1.000
_cell.length_b   1.000
_cell.length_c   1.000
_cell.angle_alpha   90.00
_cell.angle_beta   90.00
_cell.angle_gamma   90.00
#
_symmetry.space_group_name_H-M   'P 1'
#
loop_
_entity.id
_entity.type
_entity.pdbx_description
1 polymer ?
#
loop_
_entity_poly.entity_id
_entity_poly.type
_entity_poly.pdbx_seq_one_letter_code
_entity_poly.pdbx_strand_id
1 'polypeptide(L)'
;MQQTYAAPARHTIYIYTEEQRGNQLVESLVIGMLSDISGSDKLVVVQDPHSGLKFVYRIDHDSSNLDAAAITEQDAAVFNGKTSVQINSMTYRLGTAENAMKLLRGKNEWIQDKGAVLSVLLQNAAARKTRFAPPRIERDRMRKVPPGVAVEHLST
;
A
#
# COMPACT_ATOMS: atom_id res chain seq x y z
N MET A 1 -39.34 -8.69 6.47
CA MET A 1 -38.49 -7.81 5.65
C MET A 1 -37.05 -8.22 5.89
N GLN A 2 -36.39 -8.85 4.91
CA GLN A 2 -34.98 -9.22 5.04
C GLN A 2 -34.15 -7.98 4.73
N GLN A 3 -33.52 -7.41 5.75
CA GLN A 3 -32.61 -6.29 5.62
C GLN A 3 -31.28 -6.85 5.12
N THR A 4 -31.02 -6.71 3.82
CA THR A 4 -29.72 -7.00 3.23
C THR A 4 -28.74 -5.98 3.81
N TYR A 5 -27.96 -6.38 4.81
CA TYR A 5 -26.80 -5.60 5.26
C TYR A 5 -25.81 -5.60 4.10
N ALA A 6 -25.75 -4.50 3.34
CA ALA A 6 -24.67 -4.28 2.41
C ALA A 6 -23.36 -4.35 3.22
N ALA A 7 -22.48 -5.29 2.88
CA ALA A 7 -21.16 -5.33 3.48
C ALA A 7 -20.50 -3.95 3.29
N PRO A 8 -19.83 -3.39 4.30
CA PRO A 8 -19.16 -2.11 4.15
C PRO A 8 -18.24 -2.17 2.92
N ALA A 9 -18.31 -1.15 2.06
CA ALA A 9 -17.55 -1.11 0.83
C ALA A 9 -16.06 -1.28 1.13
N ARG A 10 -15.49 -2.42 0.73
CA ARG A 10 -14.06 -2.69 0.84
C ARG A 10 -13.35 -1.78 -0.16
N HIS A 11 -12.46 -0.92 0.32
CA HIS A 11 -11.63 -0.10 -0.56
C HIS A 11 -10.49 -0.96 -1.10
N THR A 12 -10.46 -1.18 -2.41
CA THR A 12 -9.45 -2.01 -3.07
C THR A 12 -8.79 -1.28 -4.23
N ILE A 13 -7.58 -1.71 -4.56
CA ILE A 13 -6.85 -1.33 -5.77
C ILE A 13 -6.22 -2.58 -6.39
N TYR A 14 -5.91 -2.51 -7.68
CA TYR A 14 -5.13 -3.51 -8.39
C TYR A 14 -3.65 -3.11 -8.39
N ILE A 15 -2.82 -4.00 -7.88
CA ILE A 15 -1.37 -3.83 -7.87
C ILE A 15 -0.77 -4.84 -8.84
N TYR A 16 -0.10 -4.33 -9.86
CA TYR A 16 0.70 -5.14 -10.77
C TYR A 16 1.98 -5.57 -10.08
N THR A 17 2.22 -6.87 -10.04
CA THR A 17 3.41 -7.45 -9.40
C THR A 17 4.17 -8.32 -10.39
N GLU A 18 5.51 -8.19 -10.39
CA GLU A 18 6.43 -9.03 -11.16
C GLU A 18 6.95 -10.18 -10.27
N GLU A 19 6.02 -11.03 -9.84
CA GLU A 19 6.26 -12.14 -8.90
C GLU A 19 6.69 -13.43 -9.59
N GLN A 20 7.23 -14.37 -8.81
CA GLN A 20 7.57 -15.71 -9.33
C GLN A 20 6.35 -16.49 -9.84
N ARG A 21 5.14 -16.14 -9.36
CA ARG A 21 3.87 -16.74 -9.80
C ARG A 21 3.39 -16.25 -11.17
N GLY A 22 4.12 -15.31 -11.77
CA GLY A 22 3.78 -14.69 -13.04
C GLY A 22 3.36 -13.24 -12.85
N ASN A 23 3.44 -12.49 -13.96
CA ASN A 23 3.03 -11.10 -14.00
C ASN A 23 1.51 -11.01 -13.96
N GLN A 24 0.96 -10.43 -12.89
CA GLN A 24 -0.48 -10.32 -12.69
C GLN A 24 -0.87 -9.02 -11.98
N LEU A 25 -2.13 -8.63 -12.15
CA LEU A 25 -2.78 -7.59 -11.35
C LEU A 25 -3.49 -8.25 -10.19
N VAL A 26 -3.10 -7.89 -8.97
CA VAL A 26 -3.68 -8.46 -7.75
C VAL A 26 -4.54 -7.41 -7.06
N GLU A 27 -5.82 -7.71 -6.90
CA GLU A 27 -6.72 -6.90 -6.08
C GLU A 27 -6.27 -6.95 -4.62
N SER A 28 -5.98 -5.77 -4.06
CA SER A 28 -5.37 -5.60 -2.75
C SER A 28 -6.18 -4.62 -1.91
N LEU A 29 -6.31 -4.90 -0.62
CA LEU A 29 -7.12 -4.10 0.30
C LEU A 29 -6.37 -2.83 0.72
N VAL A 30 -6.98 -1.66 0.52
CA VAL A 30 -6.48 -0.39 1.05
C VAL A 30 -6.95 -0.25 2.49
N ILE A 31 -6.00 -0.28 3.43
CA ILE A 31 -6.28 -0.21 4.87
C ILE A 31 -6.43 1.24 5.33
N GLY A 32 -5.58 2.13 4.82
CA GLY A 32 -5.51 3.50 5.30
C GLY A 32 -4.31 4.24 4.76
N MET A 33 -3.95 5.35 5.39
CA MET A 33 -2.77 6.14 5.03
C MET A 33 -1.99 6.60 6.25
N LEU A 34 -0.71 6.91 6.06
CA LEU A 34 0.11 7.64 7.02
C LEU A 34 0.32 9.05 6.48
N SER A 35 0.15 10.05 7.32
CA SER A 35 0.53 11.43 7.03
C SER A 35 1.43 11.92 8.14
N ASP A 36 2.58 12.49 7.80
CA ASP A 36 3.36 13.21 8.79
C ASP A 36 2.61 14.47 9.26
N ILE A 37 3.02 15.04 10.40
CA ILE A 37 2.36 16.22 10.98
C ILE A 37 2.40 17.43 10.05
N SER A 38 3.45 17.58 9.24
CA SER A 38 3.54 18.69 8.29
C SER A 38 2.61 18.51 7.09
N GLY A 39 2.16 17.28 6.82
CA GLY A 39 1.36 16.93 5.66
C GLY A 39 2.18 16.84 4.36
N SER A 40 3.51 16.93 4.45
CA SER A 40 4.43 16.85 3.31
C SER A 40 4.64 15.41 2.85
N ASP A 41 4.61 14.46 3.79
CA ASP A 41 4.78 13.03 3.50
C ASP A 41 3.45 12.31 3.72
N LYS A 42 2.92 11.75 2.63
CA LYS A 42 1.65 11.00 2.61
C LYS A 42 1.87 9.66 1.94
N LEU A 43 1.56 8.61 2.67
CA LEU A 43 1.84 7.22 2.30
C LEU A 43 0.54 6.42 2.35
N VAL A 44 0.34 5.49 1.41
CA VAL A 44 -0.81 4.58 1.46
C VAL A 44 -0.43 3.26 2.11
N VAL A 45 -1.35 2.66 2.86
CA VAL A 45 -1.19 1.33 3.45
C VAL A 45 -2.11 0.36 2.73
N VAL A 46 -1.50 -0.68 2.17
CA VAL A 46 -2.20 -1.72 1.40
C VAL A 46 -1.81 -3.08 1.92
N GLN A 47 -2.80 -3.96 2.09
CA GLN A 47 -2.59 -5.34 2.47
C GLN A 47 -2.37 -6.20 1.23
N ASP A 48 -1.26 -6.92 1.19
CA ASP A 48 -1.03 -7.97 0.23
C ASP A 48 -1.92 -9.19 0.58
N PRO A 49 -2.76 -9.68 -0.36
CA PRO A 49 -3.72 -10.74 -0.05
C PRO A 49 -3.08 -12.12 0.15
N HIS A 50 -1.88 -12.35 -0.37
CA HIS A 50 -1.23 -13.65 -0.28
C HIS A 50 -0.48 -13.86 1.03
N SER A 51 0.27 -12.83 1.45
CA SER A 51 1.08 -12.86 2.66
C SER A 51 0.38 -12.26 3.88
N GLY A 52 -0.67 -11.46 3.65
CA GLY A 52 -1.32 -10.66 4.69
C GLY A 52 -0.49 -9.46 5.17
N LEU A 53 0.72 -9.26 4.61
CA LEU A 53 1.61 -8.15 4.97
C LEU A 53 0.99 -6.81 4.58
N LYS A 54 1.16 -5.82 5.45
CA LYS A 54 0.64 -4.47 5.25
C LYS A 54 1.79 -3.57 4.83
N PHE A 55 1.92 -3.37 3.53
CA PHE A 55 2.94 -2.50 2.98
C PHE A 55 2.50 -1.04 3.08
N VAL A 56 3.45 -0.19 3.46
CA VAL A 56 3.32 1.26 3.40
C VAL A 56 4.03 1.73 2.13
N TYR A 57 3.33 2.39 1.22
CA TYR A 57 3.83 2.82 -0.08
C TYR A 57 3.92 4.34 -0.19
N ARG A 58 5.02 4.82 -0.78
CA ARG A 58 5.09 6.13 -1.43
C ARG A 58 4.43 6.04 -2.80
N ILE A 59 3.74 7.10 -3.19
CA ILE A 59 2.98 7.15 -4.43
C ILE A 59 3.71 8.03 -5.42
N ASP A 60 4.09 7.46 -6.57
CA ASP A 60 4.52 8.19 -7.74
C ASP A 60 3.36 8.25 -8.74
N HIS A 61 2.66 9.38 -8.74
CA HIS A 61 1.51 9.58 -9.62
C HIS A 61 1.88 9.63 -11.10
N ASP A 62 3.07 10.12 -11.43
CA ASP A 62 3.49 10.35 -12.81
C ASP A 62 3.77 9.02 -13.51
N SER A 63 4.38 8.08 -12.78
CA SER A 63 4.72 6.75 -13.31
C SER A 63 3.74 5.64 -12.92
N SER A 64 2.73 5.93 -12.09
CA SER A 64 1.81 4.92 -11.53
C SER A 64 2.47 3.92 -10.59
N ASN A 65 3.64 4.25 -10.03
CA ASN A 65 4.37 3.33 -9.17
C ASN A 65 4.01 3.53 -7.70
N LEU A 66 4.00 2.40 -6.98
CA LEU A 66 3.96 2.31 -5.54
C LEU A 66 5.32 1.81 -5.05
N ASP A 67 6.06 2.69 -4.38
CA ASP A 67 7.36 2.41 -3.82
C ASP A 67 7.21 1.98 -2.37
N ALA A 68 7.46 0.71 -2.09
CA ALA A 68 7.38 0.21 -0.71
C ALA A 68 8.38 0.97 0.17
N ALA A 69 7.86 1.55 1.25
CA ALA A 69 8.61 2.32 2.21
C ALA A 69 8.77 1.57 3.53
N ALA A 70 7.79 0.76 3.95
CA ALA A 70 7.86 -0.03 5.18
C ALA A 70 6.83 -1.17 5.18
N ILE A 71 6.93 -2.05 6.17
CA ILE A 71 5.84 -2.94 6.60
C ILE A 71 5.36 -2.46 7.96
N THR A 72 4.04 -2.38 8.12
CA THR A 72 3.39 -2.01 9.38
C THR A 72 2.65 -3.19 10.00
N GLU A 73 2.72 -3.30 11.32
CA GLU A 73 1.93 -4.29 12.08
C GLU A 73 0.62 -3.70 12.62
N GLN A 74 0.37 -2.40 12.38
CA GLN A 74 -0.82 -1.71 12.89
C GLN A 74 -2.11 -2.38 12.38
N ASP A 75 -3.06 -2.56 13.28
CA ASP A 75 -4.37 -3.11 12.94
C ASP A 75 -5.18 -2.16 12.03
N ALA A 76 -6.05 -2.71 11.16
CA ALA A 76 -6.87 -1.87 10.30
C ALA A 76 -7.79 -0.92 11.09
N ALA A 77 -8.26 -1.33 12.28
CA ALA A 77 -9.14 -0.53 13.12
C ALA A 77 -8.49 0.76 13.66
N VAL A 78 -7.16 0.84 13.70
CA VAL A 78 -6.47 2.04 14.18
C VAL A 78 -6.30 3.12 13.10
N PHE A 79 -6.60 2.80 11.84
CA PHE A 79 -6.63 3.76 10.72
C PHE A 79 -7.94 4.55 10.71
N ASN A 80 -8.11 5.40 11.73
CA ASN A 80 -9.38 6.09 12.04
C ASN A 80 -9.29 7.63 11.98
N GLY A 81 -8.14 8.18 11.58
CA GLY A 81 -7.87 9.62 11.50
C GLY A 81 -7.51 10.29 12.83
N LYS A 82 -7.58 9.58 13.96
CA LYS A 82 -7.33 10.10 15.30
C LYS A 82 -6.07 9.52 15.93
N THR A 83 -5.76 8.27 15.63
CA THR A 83 -4.56 7.59 16.12
C THR A 83 -3.30 8.11 15.43
N SER A 84 -2.19 8.15 16.16
CA SER A 84 -0.87 8.45 15.63
C SER A 84 0.16 7.44 16.11
N VAL A 85 1.21 7.24 15.32
CA VAL A 85 2.33 6.33 15.63
C VAL A 85 3.66 7.05 15.43
N GLN A 86 4.71 6.56 16.09
CA GLN A 86 6.07 7.02 15.84
C GLN A 86 6.83 6.03 14.98
N ILE A 87 7.41 6.50 13.87
CA ILE A 87 8.28 5.73 12.98
C ILE A 87 9.52 6.59 12.71
N ASN A 88 10.71 6.05 12.92
CA ASN A 88 11.98 6.77 12.75
C ASN A 88 12.02 8.13 13.48
N SER A 89 11.49 8.20 14.71
CA SER A 89 11.38 9.42 15.53
C SER A 89 10.47 10.52 14.96
N MET A 90 9.72 10.23 13.90
CA MET A 90 8.69 11.11 13.36
C MET A 90 7.30 10.59 13.71
N THR A 91 6.38 11.51 14.00
CA THR A 91 4.99 11.18 14.30
C THR A 91 4.16 11.19 13.02
N TYR A 92 3.42 10.12 12.79
CA TYR A 92 2.50 9.96 11.67
C TYR A 92 1.09 9.74 12.17
N ARG A 93 0.14 10.51 11.62
CA ARG A 93 -1.29 10.30 11.81
C ARG A 93 -1.77 9.16 10.91
N LEU A 94 -2.57 8.25 11.47
CA LEU A 94 -3.18 7.13 10.75
C LEU A 94 -4.54 7.55 10.17
N GLY A 95 -4.55 7.90 8.89
CA GLY A 95 -5.77 8.26 8.14
C GLY A 95 -6.56 7.05 7.67
N THR A 96 -7.84 7.25 7.37
CA THR A 96 -8.76 6.17 6.96
C THR A 96 -8.46 5.65 5.55
N ALA A 97 -9.01 4.49 5.21
CA ALA A 97 -9.00 3.98 3.84
C ALA A 97 -9.61 4.99 2.83
N GLU A 98 -10.64 5.73 3.22
CA GLU A 98 -11.21 6.79 2.38
C GLU A 98 -10.22 7.94 2.13
N ASN A 99 -9.43 8.32 3.15
CA ASN A 99 -8.35 9.30 2.96
C ASN A 99 -7.28 8.77 1.99
N ALA A 100 -6.93 7.49 2.09
CA ALA A 100 -6.02 6.84 1.15
C ALA A 100 -6.57 6.82 -0.29
N MET A 101 -7.85 6.49 -0.49
CA MET A 101 -8.46 6.51 -1.82
C MET A 101 -8.44 7.91 -2.45
N LYS A 102 -8.62 8.97 -1.64
CA LYS A 102 -8.46 10.37 -2.08
C LYS A 102 -7.02 10.65 -2.51
N LEU A 103 -6.04 10.15 -1.75
CA LEU A 103 -4.62 10.29 -2.08
C LEU A 103 -4.28 9.59 -3.41
N LEU A 104 -4.90 8.43 -3.69
CA LEU A 104 -4.75 7.69 -4.95
C LEU A 104 -5.48 8.34 -6.14
N ARG A 105 -6.22 9.45 -5.93
CA ARG A 105 -6.92 10.23 -6.96
C ARG A 105 -7.90 9.40 -7.81
N GLY A 106 -8.53 8.39 -7.22
CA GLY A 106 -9.46 7.48 -7.91
C GLY A 106 -8.79 6.54 -8.92
N LYS A 107 -7.45 6.53 -8.99
CA LYS A 107 -6.72 5.55 -9.80
C LYS A 107 -6.70 4.21 -9.08
N ASN A 108 -7.15 3.19 -9.79
CA ASN A 108 -7.30 1.84 -9.24
C ASN A 108 -6.20 0.87 -9.68
N GLU A 109 -5.40 1.21 -10.69
CA GLU A 109 -4.31 0.35 -11.18
C GLU A 109 -2.95 0.98 -10.88
N TRP A 110 -2.08 0.22 -10.24
CA TRP A 110 -0.77 0.65 -9.78
C TRP A 110 0.30 -0.40 -10.05
N ILE A 111 1.55 0.03 -10.19
CA ILE A 111 2.70 -0.84 -10.40
C ILE A 111 3.49 -0.91 -9.10
N GLN A 112 3.77 -2.12 -8.61
CA GLN A 112 4.62 -2.30 -7.44
C GLN A 112 6.09 -2.23 -7.84
N ASP A 113 6.87 -1.32 -7.23
CA ASP A 113 8.31 -1.31 -7.47
C ASP A 113 8.99 -2.49 -6.74
N LYS A 114 9.41 -3.50 -7.51
CA LYS A 114 10.01 -4.74 -7.01
C LYS A 114 11.22 -4.54 -6.10
N GLY A 115 12.07 -3.55 -6.40
CA GLY A 115 13.30 -3.28 -5.67
C GLY A 115 13.01 -2.62 -4.33
N ALA A 116 12.04 -1.71 -4.30
CA ALA A 116 11.53 -1.12 -3.08
C ALA A 116 10.94 -2.20 -2.16
N VAL A 117 10.10 -3.10 -2.69
CA VAL A 117 9.53 -4.22 -1.92
C VAL A 117 10.61 -5.12 -1.35
N LEU A 118 11.56 -5.57 -2.18
CA LEU A 118 12.66 -6.42 -1.72
C LEU A 118 13.50 -5.71 -0.64
N SER A 119 13.79 -4.42 -0.81
CA SER A 119 14.53 -3.62 0.18
C SER A 119 13.79 -3.59 1.52
N VAL A 120 12.47 -3.34 1.49
CA VAL A 120 11.63 -3.32 2.70
C VAL A 120 11.57 -4.70 3.36
N LEU A 121 11.41 -5.78 2.60
CA LEU A 121 11.40 -7.14 3.14
C LEU A 121 12.71 -7.49 3.83
N LEU A 122 13.85 -7.17 3.20
CA LEU A 122 15.18 -7.38 3.78
C LEU A 122 15.38 -6.55 5.06
N GLN A 123 14.97 -5.28 5.05
CA GLN A 123 15.06 -4.42 6.22
C GLN A 123 14.16 -4.89 7.36
N ASN A 124 12.94 -5.34 7.06
CA ASN A 124 12.00 -5.85 8.06
C ASN A 124 12.50 -7.17 8.67
N ALA A 125 13.09 -8.06 7.86
CA ALA A 125 13.73 -9.27 8.37
C ALA A 125 14.93 -8.96 9.30
N ALA A 126 15.69 -7.90 9.01
CA ALA A 126 16.83 -7.49 9.82
C ALA A 126 16.44 -6.69 11.07
N ALA A 127 15.43 -5.84 10.98
CA ALA A 127 14.96 -4.96 12.04
C ALA A 127 13.57 -5.41 12.49
N ARG A 128 13.49 -6.04 13.67
CA ARG A 128 12.25 -6.50 14.33
C ARG A 128 11.28 -5.37 14.74
N LYS A 129 11.25 -4.24 14.00
CA LYS A 129 10.37 -3.09 14.19
C LYS A 129 10.17 -2.35 12.87
N THR A 130 9.00 -1.74 12.69
CA THR A 130 8.71 -0.88 11.54
C THR A 130 9.72 0.28 11.43
N ARG A 131 10.34 0.40 10.27
CA ARG A 131 11.20 1.51 9.87
C ARG A 131 10.98 1.83 8.41
N PHE A 132 11.11 3.11 8.05
CA PHE A 132 11.11 3.47 6.63
C PHE A 132 12.44 3.16 5.98
N ALA A 133 12.37 2.50 4.83
CA ALA A 133 13.44 2.41 3.86
C ALA A 133 13.74 3.82 3.29
N PRO A 134 15.01 4.08 2.94
CA PRO A 134 15.42 5.32 2.32
C PRO A 134 14.51 5.70 1.13
N PRO A 135 14.23 6.98 0.93
CA PRO A 135 13.48 7.42 -0.23
C PRO A 135 14.29 7.13 -1.50
N ARG A 136 13.71 6.27 -2.35
CA ARG A 136 14.05 6.03 -3.77
C ARG A 136 15.40 5.36 -4.05
N ILE A 137 15.33 4.25 -4.78
CA ILE A 137 16.48 3.68 -5.51
C ILE A 137 16.34 4.14 -6.96
N GLU A 138 17.27 4.94 -7.48
CA GLU A 138 17.29 5.35 -8.89
C GLU A 138 17.67 4.15 -9.77
N ARG A 139 16.75 3.74 -10.64
CA ARG A 139 16.88 2.62 -11.57
C ARG A 139 15.78 2.68 -12.63
N ASP A 140 15.93 1.93 -13.70
CA ASP A 140 14.84 1.72 -14.65
C ASP A 140 13.68 0.97 -13.99
N ARG A 141 12.47 1.45 -14.25
CA ARG A 141 11.23 0.94 -13.67
C ARG A 141 10.17 0.80 -14.74
N MET A 142 9.27 -0.14 -14.52
CA MET A 142 8.09 -0.27 -15.35
C MET A 142 7.20 0.96 -15.18
N ARG A 143 6.71 1.48 -16.30
CA ARG A 143 5.83 2.66 -16.34
C ARG A 143 4.43 2.33 -16.86
N LYS A 144 4.23 1.10 -17.32
CA LYS A 144 2.98 0.66 -17.94
C LYS A 144 2.78 -0.82 -17.69
N VAL A 145 1.59 -1.18 -17.22
CA VAL A 145 1.14 -2.57 -17.14
C VAL A 145 0.94 -3.11 -18.56
N PRO A 146 1.50 -4.28 -18.90
CA PRO A 146 1.27 -4.90 -20.20
C PRO A 146 -0.23 -5.20 -20.43
N PRO A 147 -0.73 -5.11 -21.68
CA PRO A 147 -2.12 -5.47 -21.97
C PRO A 147 -2.34 -6.98 -21.80
N GLY A 148 -3.54 -7.36 -21.35
CA GLY A 148 -3.94 -8.78 -21.23
C GLY A 148 -3.36 -9.52 -20.03
N VAL A 149 -2.75 -8.79 -19.08
CA VAL A 149 -2.28 -9.35 -17.81
C VAL A 149 -3.46 -9.93 -17.03
N ALA A 150 -3.26 -11.10 -16.43
CA ALA A 150 -4.27 -11.76 -15.62
C ALA A 150 -4.64 -10.90 -14.40
N VAL A 151 -5.93 -10.89 -14.05
CA VAL A 151 -6.44 -10.19 -12.88
C VAL A 151 -6.86 -11.21 -11.83
N GLU A 152 -6.29 -11.09 -10.64
CA GLU A 152 -6.66 -11.88 -9.47
C GLU A 152 -7.51 -11.01 -8.54
N HIS A 153 -8.70 -11.50 -8.21
CA HIS A 153 -9.65 -10.81 -7.32
C HIS A 153 -9.56 -11.35 -5.90
N LEU A 154 -9.89 -10.50 -4.92
CA LEU A 154 -10.02 -10.94 -3.54
C LEU A 154 -11.15 -11.98 -3.45
N SER A 155 -10.94 -13.06 -2.70
CA SER A 155 -12.01 -14.01 -2.41
C SER A 155 -13.12 -13.29 -1.63
N THR A 156 -14.35 -13.34 -2.15
CA THR A 156 -15.55 -12.75 -1.54
C THR A 156 -15.91 -13.41 -0.23
#